data_AF-A0A7C6YL60-F1
#
_entry.id   AF-A0A7C6YL60-F1
#
_cell.length_a   1.000
_cell.length_b   1.000
_cell.length_c   1.000
_cell.angle_alpha   90.00
_cell.angle_beta   90.00
_cell.angle_gamma   90.00
#
_symmetry.space_group_name_H-M   'P 1'
#
loop_
_entity.id
_entity.type
_entity.pdbx_description
1 polymer ?
#
loop_
_entity_poly.entity_id
_entity_poly.type
_entity_poly.pdbx_seq_one_letter_code
_entity_poly.pdbx_strand_id
1 'polypeptide(L)'
;MENVGASRSGARRGAALVVVLWTVLLLSLLIGGMAYEMRIEAGITSFARKRLKAQVAARGGVEYAKFLLAMSFKASAFEEEGEPEETRILAKNLERGIGLTGVNVTMGESSATLDILPESGRRNVNMLSDDDWEELLDQAGVPEEIWPDLIDCFMDFIDENDEHRLNGAEKDDEYYKRQEYEPKNAPLDTVDELLLIKNFTPEIVYGGPPADPKGEPLRGIAHLLTTFGDGKVNVNTASREVLLTLTTQRGQMMPDWVVDDLLKYRLGEDGIANTLDDGFKSVGDAISRSGMDPALADRLSVSDRQFVRVVSIGENNGVQFGVWAVFEVGDKRVTPLYWREEQMQ
;
A
#
# COMPACT_ATOMS: atom_id res chain seq x y z
N MET A 1 -17.34 -63.19 -85.77
CA MET A 1 -16.44 -62.05 -86.02
C MET A 1 -17.11 -60.83 -85.41
N GLU A 2 -16.65 -60.46 -84.21
CA GLU A 2 -15.96 -59.18 -83.95
C GLU A 2 -16.96 -58.03 -83.68
N ASN A 3 -16.80 -57.13 -82.72
CA ASN A 3 -15.93 -57.04 -81.54
C ASN A 3 -16.54 -55.90 -80.70
N VAL A 4 -16.61 -56.09 -79.38
CA VAL A 4 -16.50 -55.10 -78.29
C VAL A 4 -17.12 -53.71 -78.47
N GLY A 5 -18.13 -53.43 -77.64
CA GLY A 5 -18.47 -52.08 -77.16
C GLY A 5 -18.55 -52.10 -75.63
N ALA A 6 -17.38 -52.11 -74.98
CA ALA A 6 -17.22 -52.16 -73.54
C ALA A 6 -17.97 -51.02 -72.82
N SER A 7 -18.62 -51.35 -71.71
CA SER A 7 -19.12 -50.38 -70.77
C SER A 7 -17.99 -49.48 -70.27
N ARG A 8 -18.13 -48.16 -70.44
CA ARG A 8 -17.30 -47.18 -69.74
C ARG A 8 -18.16 -46.45 -68.71
N SER A 9 -18.38 -47.08 -67.56
CA SER A 9 -18.95 -46.44 -66.36
C SER A 9 -17.87 -46.17 -65.29
N GLY A 10 -16.71 -45.67 -65.71
CA GLY A 10 -15.49 -45.64 -64.89
C GLY A 10 -14.88 -44.26 -64.61
N ALA A 11 -15.66 -43.17 -64.55
CA ALA A 11 -15.08 -41.82 -64.38
C ALA A 11 -15.81 -40.86 -63.42
N ARG A 12 -16.68 -41.34 -62.51
CA ARG A 12 -17.43 -40.48 -61.56
C ARG A 12 -17.22 -40.78 -60.07
N ARG A 13 -16.24 -41.61 -59.69
CA ARG A 13 -16.06 -42.05 -58.30
C ARG A 13 -14.98 -41.30 -57.47
N GLY A 14 -14.22 -40.36 -58.06
CA GLY A 14 -13.20 -39.58 -57.34
C GLY A 14 -13.66 -38.22 -56.80
N ALA A 15 -14.58 -37.53 -57.51
CA ALA A 15 -14.99 -36.17 -57.16
C ALA A 15 -15.80 -36.10 -55.85
N ALA A 16 -16.62 -37.11 -55.56
CA ALA A 16 -17.42 -37.16 -54.33
C ALA A 16 -16.54 -37.18 -53.07
N LEU A 17 -15.42 -37.90 -53.09
CA LEU A 17 -14.49 -37.96 -51.95
C LEU A 17 -13.83 -36.60 -51.70
N VAL A 18 -13.43 -35.90 -52.75
CA VAL A 18 -12.83 -34.55 -52.65
C VAL A 18 -13.82 -33.55 -52.07
N VAL A 19 -15.07 -33.57 -52.54
CA VAL A 19 -16.14 -32.72 -51.98
C VAL A 19 -16.38 -33.04 -50.51
N VAL A 20 -16.45 -34.32 -50.13
CA VAL A 20 -16.61 -34.74 -48.72
C VAL A 20 -15.43 -34.30 -47.86
N LEU A 21 -14.19 -34.42 -48.34
CA LEU A 21 -13.01 -33.98 -47.61
C LEU A 21 -13.00 -32.46 -47.42
N TRP A 22 -13.38 -31.70 -48.44
CA TRP A 22 -13.49 -30.24 -48.32
C TRP A 22 -14.62 -29.81 -47.40
N THR A 23 -15.79 -30.45 -47.46
CA THR A 23 -16.88 -30.13 -46.54
C THR A 23 -16.52 -30.47 -45.10
N VAL A 24 -15.88 -31.61 -44.86
CA VAL A 24 -15.36 -31.98 -43.53
C VAL A 24 -14.30 -30.99 -43.07
N LEU A 25 -13.34 -30.61 -43.91
CA LEU A 25 -12.32 -29.62 -43.57
C LEU A 25 -12.92 -28.27 -43.17
N LEU A 26 -13.86 -27.75 -43.98
CA LEU A 26 -14.53 -26.48 -43.69
C LEU A 26 -15.36 -26.56 -42.40
N LEU A 27 -16.08 -27.66 -42.17
CA LEU A 27 -16.81 -27.89 -40.92
C LEU A 27 -15.87 -27.99 -39.72
N SER A 28 -14.74 -28.69 -39.84
CA SER A 28 -13.74 -28.80 -38.77
C SER A 28 -13.11 -27.45 -38.43
N LEU A 29 -12.81 -26.61 -39.43
CA LEU A 29 -12.31 -25.26 -39.20
C LEU A 29 -13.35 -24.38 -38.51
N LEU A 30 -14.61 -24.46 -38.91
CA LEU A 30 -15.70 -23.70 -38.28
C LEU A 30 -15.91 -24.13 -36.82
N ILE A 31 -15.99 -25.43 -36.55
CA ILE A 31 -16.13 -25.97 -35.20
C ILE A 31 -14.91 -25.59 -34.34
N GLY A 32 -13.70 -25.68 -34.91
CA GLY A 32 -12.47 -25.28 -34.23
C GLY A 32 -12.45 -23.81 -33.84
N GLY A 33 -12.88 -22.93 -34.76
CA GLY A 33 -13.02 -21.49 -34.49
C GLY A 33 -14.00 -21.20 -33.36
N MET A 34 -15.21 -21.78 -33.42
CA MET A 34 -16.22 -21.61 -32.36
C MET A 34 -15.74 -22.16 -31.01
N ALA A 35 -15.10 -23.33 -30.98
CA ALA A 35 -14.57 -23.90 -29.75
C ALA A 35 -13.47 -23.02 -29.13
N TYR A 36 -12.63 -22.40 -29.97
CA TYR A 36 -11.63 -21.43 -29.52
C TYR A 36 -12.28 -20.19 -28.90
N GLU A 37 -13.26 -19.58 -29.58
CA GLU A 37 -13.99 -18.42 -29.07
C GLU A 37 -14.69 -18.72 -27.74
N MET A 38 -15.40 -19.86 -27.64
CA MET A 38 -16.06 -20.28 -26.40
C MET A 38 -15.08 -20.45 -25.25
N ARG A 39 -13.87 -20.98 -25.52
CA ARG A 39 -12.83 -21.13 -24.49
C ARG A 39 -12.34 -19.78 -23.97
N ILE A 40 -12.16 -18.80 -24.86
CA ILE A 40 -11.76 -17.43 -24.49
C ILE A 40 -12.88 -16.76 -23.69
N GLU A 41 -14.12 -16.83 -24.16
CA GLU A 41 -15.28 -16.24 -23.50
C GLU A 41 -15.53 -16.85 -22.11
N ALA A 42 -15.42 -18.17 -21.98
CA ALA A 42 -15.49 -18.85 -20.69
C ALA A 42 -14.37 -18.42 -19.74
N GLY A 43 -13.15 -18.21 -20.26
CA GLY A 43 -12.02 -17.68 -19.51
C GLY A 43 -12.27 -16.27 -18.98
N ILE A 44 -12.70 -15.35 -19.83
CA ILE A 44 -13.02 -13.95 -19.48
C ILE A 44 -14.15 -13.91 -18.46
N THR A 45 -15.22 -14.68 -18.67
CA THR A 45 -16.37 -14.73 -17.75
C THR A 45 -15.97 -15.30 -16.39
N SER A 46 -15.16 -16.37 -16.38
CA SER A 46 -14.62 -16.95 -15.15
C SER A 46 -13.76 -15.94 -14.39
N PHE A 47 -12.86 -15.24 -15.09
CA PHE A 47 -12.01 -14.21 -14.50
C PHE A 47 -12.84 -13.04 -13.93
N ALA A 48 -13.81 -12.52 -14.69
CA ALA A 48 -14.69 -11.44 -14.23
C ALA A 48 -15.45 -11.82 -12.96
N ARG A 49 -15.96 -13.06 -12.87
CA ARG A 49 -16.61 -13.58 -11.67
C ARG A 49 -15.65 -13.70 -10.49
N LYS A 50 -14.44 -14.21 -10.70
CA LYS A 50 -13.42 -14.30 -9.64
C LYS A 50 -13.00 -12.91 -9.15
N ARG A 51 -12.78 -11.97 -10.05
CA ARG A 51 -12.47 -10.57 -9.74
C ARG A 51 -13.57 -9.92 -8.89
N LEU A 52 -14.84 -10.11 -9.24
CA LEU A 52 -15.96 -9.59 -8.44
C LEU A 52 -15.98 -10.20 -7.03
N LYS A 53 -15.76 -11.52 -6.91
CA LYS A 53 -15.66 -12.18 -5.60
C LYS A 53 -14.49 -11.64 -4.77
N ALA A 54 -13.31 -11.47 -5.37
CA ALA A 54 -12.13 -10.90 -4.72
C ALA A 54 -12.37 -9.46 -4.27
N GLN A 55 -12.98 -8.61 -5.11
CA GLN A 55 -13.34 -7.24 -4.76
C GLN A 55 -14.31 -7.18 -3.57
N VAL A 56 -15.35 -8.02 -3.57
CA VAL A 56 -16.32 -8.07 -2.46
C VAL A 56 -15.66 -8.59 -1.19
N ALA A 57 -14.74 -9.55 -1.28
CA ALA A 57 -13.96 -10.02 -0.13
C ALA A 57 -13.07 -8.91 0.45
N ALA A 58 -12.37 -8.15 -0.40
CA ALA A 58 -11.55 -7.01 0.02
C ALA A 58 -12.38 -5.94 0.74
N ARG A 59 -13.55 -5.57 0.19
CA ARG A 59 -14.48 -4.65 0.86
C ARG A 59 -15.00 -5.21 2.17
N GLY A 60 -15.29 -6.51 2.22
CA GLY A 60 -15.67 -7.20 3.45
C GLY A 60 -14.58 -7.14 4.51
N GLY A 61 -13.30 -7.27 4.12
CA GLY A 61 -12.17 -7.06 5.00
C GLY A 61 -12.16 -5.64 5.58
N VAL A 62 -12.36 -4.61 4.76
CA VAL A 62 -12.46 -3.23 5.29
C VAL A 62 -13.62 -3.05 6.28
N GLU A 63 -14.77 -3.69 6.04
CA GLU A 63 -15.87 -3.67 7.01
C GLU A 63 -15.53 -4.41 8.32
N TYR A 64 -14.78 -5.51 8.25
CA TYR A 64 -14.26 -6.19 9.44
C TYR A 64 -13.26 -5.31 10.21
N ALA A 65 -12.39 -4.58 9.50
CA ALA A 65 -11.48 -3.61 10.14
C ALA A 65 -12.26 -2.50 10.86
N LYS A 66 -13.31 -1.94 10.23
CA LYS A 66 -14.19 -0.95 10.88
C LYS A 66 -14.90 -1.53 12.10
N PHE A 67 -15.31 -2.80 12.05
CA PHE A 67 -15.87 -3.50 13.20
C PHE A 67 -14.86 -3.61 14.35
N LEU A 68 -13.62 -4.03 14.08
CA LEU A 68 -12.56 -4.09 15.09
C LEU A 68 -12.25 -2.72 15.72
N LEU A 69 -12.17 -1.66 14.89
CA LEU A 69 -12.00 -0.28 15.36
C LEU A 69 -13.20 0.21 16.19
N ALA A 70 -14.42 -0.21 15.84
CA ALA A 70 -15.60 0.12 16.63
C ALA A 70 -15.61 -0.61 17.98
N MET A 71 -15.16 -1.87 18.02
CA MET A 71 -14.98 -2.63 19.26
C MET A 71 -13.91 -2.00 20.16
N SER A 72 -12.84 -1.46 19.57
CA SER A 72 -11.74 -0.84 20.32
C SER A 72 -12.16 0.41 21.11
N PHE A 73 -13.32 1.02 20.83
CA PHE A 73 -13.86 2.13 21.65
C PHE A 73 -14.31 1.71 23.04
N LYS A 74 -14.63 0.43 23.23
CA LYS A 74 -15.16 -0.11 24.49
C LYS A 74 -14.63 -1.52 24.73
N ALA A 75 -13.35 -1.80 24.44
CA ALA A 75 -12.83 -3.16 24.49
C ALA A 75 -13.04 -3.83 25.87
N SER A 76 -13.04 -3.04 26.96
CA SER A 76 -13.40 -3.49 28.31
C SER A 76 -14.87 -3.91 28.48
N ALA A 77 -15.80 -3.31 27.74
CA ALA A 77 -17.22 -3.72 27.77
C ALA A 77 -17.46 -5.04 27.05
N PHE A 78 -16.63 -5.37 26.06
CA PHE A 78 -16.66 -6.65 25.37
C PHE A 78 -15.94 -7.76 26.14
N GLU A 79 -15.39 -7.46 27.33
CA GLU A 79 -14.78 -8.50 28.16
C GLU A 79 -15.79 -9.53 28.69
N GLU A 80 -17.08 -9.19 28.70
CA GLU A 80 -18.19 -10.04 29.18
C GLU A 80 -19.06 -10.65 28.07
N GLU A 81 -18.97 -10.16 26.82
CA GLU A 81 -19.81 -10.62 25.70
C GLU A 81 -19.14 -11.75 24.90
N GLY A 82 -19.95 -12.66 24.35
CA GLY A 82 -19.56 -13.95 23.74
C GLY A 82 -18.78 -13.88 22.41
N GLU A 83 -18.02 -12.82 22.18
CA GLU A 83 -17.10 -12.69 21.06
C GLU A 83 -15.87 -13.61 21.23
N PRO A 84 -15.29 -14.13 20.14
CA PRO A 84 -14.06 -14.91 20.20
C PRO A 84 -12.93 -14.15 20.87
N GLU A 85 -12.12 -14.87 21.66
CA GLU A 85 -10.97 -14.29 22.37
C GLU A 85 -10.01 -13.59 21.41
N GLU A 86 -9.69 -14.22 20.27
CA GLU A 86 -8.81 -13.64 19.24
C GLU A 86 -9.29 -12.26 18.77
N THR A 87 -10.58 -12.12 18.44
CA THR A 87 -11.19 -10.84 18.02
C THR A 87 -11.04 -9.76 19.10
N ARG A 88 -11.20 -10.15 20.37
CA ARG A 88 -11.07 -9.23 21.51
C ARG A 88 -9.62 -8.78 21.70
N ILE A 89 -8.66 -9.66 21.52
CA ILE A 89 -7.22 -9.33 21.57
C ILE A 89 -6.90 -8.30 20.47
N LEU A 90 -7.34 -8.55 19.23
CA LEU A 90 -7.14 -7.62 18.12
C LEU A 90 -7.75 -6.24 18.40
N ALA A 91 -8.98 -6.18 18.92
CA ALA A 91 -9.62 -4.92 19.28
C ALA A 91 -8.89 -4.18 20.41
N LYS A 92 -8.35 -4.91 21.39
CA LYS A 92 -7.56 -4.34 22.50
C LYS A 92 -6.19 -3.83 22.04
N ASN A 93 -5.58 -4.47 21.05
CA ASN A 93 -4.35 -3.98 20.42
C ASN A 93 -4.62 -2.65 19.70
N LEU A 94 -5.68 -2.58 18.91
CA LEU A 94 -6.10 -1.33 18.28
C LEU A 94 -6.44 -0.24 19.29
N GLU A 95 -7.10 -0.56 20.41
CA GLU A 95 -7.37 0.41 21.48
C GLU A 95 -6.08 1.05 22.00
N ARG A 96 -5.04 0.24 22.21
CA ARG A 96 -3.70 0.66 22.63
C ARG A 96 -2.88 1.34 21.53
N GLY A 97 -3.45 1.54 20.34
CA GLY A 97 -2.77 2.11 19.18
C GLY A 97 -1.70 1.20 18.58
N ILE A 98 -1.81 -0.12 18.78
CA ILE A 98 -0.95 -1.11 18.15
C ILE A 98 -1.59 -1.51 16.82
N GLY A 99 -0.82 -1.45 15.74
CA GLY A 99 -1.27 -1.85 14.41
C GLY A 99 -1.37 -3.37 14.28
N LEU A 100 -2.27 -3.82 13.42
CA LEU A 100 -2.46 -5.24 13.10
C LEU A 100 -1.97 -5.50 11.68
N THR A 101 -1.29 -6.62 11.48
CA THR A 101 -0.78 -7.02 10.16
C THR A 101 -1.14 -8.48 9.89
N GLY A 102 -1.52 -8.79 8.66
CA GLY A 102 -1.76 -10.15 8.19
C GLY A 102 -3.00 -10.83 8.77
N VAL A 103 -3.99 -10.07 9.25
CA VAL A 103 -5.23 -10.64 9.78
C VAL A 103 -6.02 -11.27 8.63
N ASN A 104 -6.31 -12.57 8.72
CA ASN A 104 -7.01 -13.29 7.65
C ASN A 104 -8.48 -13.49 8.00
N VAL A 105 -9.37 -13.12 7.08
CA VAL A 105 -10.82 -13.27 7.21
C VAL A 105 -11.35 -14.13 6.05
N THR A 106 -11.92 -15.28 6.38
CA THR A 106 -12.47 -16.22 5.38
C THR A 106 -13.97 -15.96 5.16
N MET A 107 -14.37 -15.84 3.91
CA MET A 107 -15.73 -15.52 3.46
C MET A 107 -16.18 -16.54 2.41
N GLY A 108 -16.56 -17.73 2.85
CA GLY A 108 -16.91 -18.84 1.96
C GLY A 108 -15.69 -19.33 1.16
N GLU A 109 -15.75 -19.20 -0.17
CA GLU A 109 -14.65 -19.57 -1.09
C GLU A 109 -13.62 -18.44 -1.30
N SER A 110 -13.79 -17.30 -0.66
CA SER A 110 -12.90 -16.14 -0.78
C SER A 110 -12.29 -15.82 0.57
N SER A 111 -11.18 -15.13 0.58
CA SER A 111 -10.53 -14.63 1.79
C SER A 111 -10.15 -13.17 1.61
N ALA A 112 -9.92 -12.48 2.72
CA ALA A 112 -9.25 -11.20 2.74
C ALA A 112 -8.10 -11.24 3.75
N THR A 113 -6.95 -10.71 3.37
CA THR A 113 -5.83 -10.41 4.28
C THR A 113 -5.86 -8.92 4.59
N LEU A 114 -5.78 -8.56 5.86
CA LEU A 114 -5.97 -7.19 6.34
C LEU A 114 -4.77 -6.71 7.15
N ASP A 115 -4.38 -5.48 6.87
CA ASP A 115 -3.51 -4.68 7.72
C ASP A 115 -4.30 -3.46 8.22
N ILE A 116 -4.21 -3.17 9.52
CA ILE A 116 -4.88 -2.05 10.19
C ILE A 116 -3.79 -1.28 10.92
N LEU A 117 -3.29 -0.21 10.32
CA LEU A 117 -2.06 0.46 10.71
C LEU A 117 -2.35 1.93 11.05
N PRO A 118 -2.09 2.38 12.28
CA PRO A 118 -2.09 3.81 12.59
C PRO A 118 -1.19 4.60 11.65
N GLU A 119 -1.70 5.72 11.16
CA GLU A 119 -0.97 6.63 10.28
C GLU A 119 0.24 7.27 10.98
N SER A 120 0.17 7.40 12.31
CA SER A 120 1.28 7.79 13.18
C SER A 120 2.45 6.79 13.17
N GLY A 121 2.31 5.60 12.59
CA GLY A 121 3.44 4.71 12.27
C GLY A 121 4.34 5.21 11.13
N ARG A 122 4.03 6.36 10.54
CA ARG A 122 4.74 6.98 9.42
C ARG A 122 5.01 8.45 9.73
N ARG A 123 5.85 9.08 8.91
CA ARG A 123 6.25 10.48 9.08
C ARG A 123 5.24 11.41 8.42
N ASN A 124 4.70 12.38 9.16
CA ASN A 124 3.87 13.42 8.55
C ASN A 124 4.78 14.38 7.77
N VAL A 125 4.68 14.35 6.43
CA VAL A 125 5.51 15.13 5.51
C VAL A 125 5.40 16.63 5.76
N ASN A 126 4.22 17.11 6.18
CA ASN A 126 3.95 18.52 6.44
C ASN A 126 4.56 19.03 7.77
N MET A 127 5.21 18.16 8.54
CA MET A 127 5.76 18.45 9.88
C MET A 127 7.24 18.09 9.99
N LEU A 128 7.90 17.75 8.88
CA LEU A 128 9.32 17.38 8.85
C LEU A 128 10.20 18.63 9.00
N SER A 129 11.22 18.55 9.84
CA SER A 129 12.33 19.52 9.84
C SER A 129 13.34 19.18 8.75
N ASP A 130 14.26 20.10 8.47
CA ASP A 130 15.36 19.89 7.52
C ASP A 130 16.16 18.61 7.88
N ASP A 131 16.58 18.47 9.15
CA ASP A 131 17.26 17.25 9.65
C ASP A 131 16.45 15.97 9.42
N ASP A 132 15.11 16.04 9.43
CA ASP A 132 14.28 14.86 9.17
C ASP A 132 14.23 14.50 7.69
N TRP A 133 14.19 15.53 6.83
CA TRP A 133 14.22 15.37 5.40
C TRP A 133 15.54 14.77 4.95
N GLU A 134 16.66 15.29 5.46
CA GLU A 134 18.01 14.76 5.18
C GLU A 134 18.07 13.26 5.51
N GLU A 135 17.66 12.88 6.72
CA GLU A 135 17.67 11.46 7.13
C GLU A 135 16.70 10.61 6.30
N LEU A 136 15.52 11.13 5.98
CA LEU A 136 14.54 10.42 5.16
C LEU A 136 15.05 10.19 3.73
N LEU A 137 15.78 11.17 3.16
CA LEU A 137 16.41 11.06 1.86
C LEU A 137 17.61 10.10 1.88
N ASP A 138 18.40 10.08 2.97
CA ASP A 138 19.47 9.11 3.19
C ASP A 138 18.93 7.67 3.23
N GLN A 139 17.88 7.42 4.02
CA GLN A 139 17.24 6.11 4.10
C GLN A 139 16.68 5.63 2.76
N ALA A 140 16.30 6.55 1.87
CA ALA A 140 15.84 6.24 0.52
C ALA A 140 16.98 6.07 -0.51
N GLY A 141 18.22 6.37 -0.13
CA GLY A 141 19.41 6.29 -0.99
C GLY A 141 19.55 7.47 -1.95
N VAL A 142 18.90 8.60 -1.67
CA VAL A 142 18.97 9.79 -2.51
C VAL A 142 20.33 10.48 -2.32
N PRO A 143 21.05 10.86 -3.39
CA PRO A 143 22.35 11.51 -3.27
C PRO A 143 22.30 12.82 -2.48
N GLU A 144 23.22 13.01 -1.53
CA GLU A 144 23.28 14.18 -0.64
C GLU A 144 23.40 15.51 -1.40
N GLU A 145 24.01 15.49 -2.60
CA GLU A 145 24.24 16.69 -3.40
C GLU A 145 22.95 17.37 -3.87
N ILE A 146 21.83 16.66 -3.90
CA ILE A 146 20.53 17.20 -4.35
C ILE A 146 19.56 17.46 -3.19
N TRP A 147 19.93 17.16 -1.94
CA TRP A 147 19.04 17.38 -0.80
C TRP A 147 18.65 18.85 -0.61
N PRO A 148 19.56 19.84 -0.69
CA PRO A 148 19.17 21.24 -0.52
C PRO A 148 18.14 21.70 -1.54
N ASP A 149 18.26 21.29 -2.81
CA ASP A 149 17.28 21.59 -3.85
C ASP A 149 15.91 20.98 -3.54
N LEU A 150 15.86 19.72 -3.10
CA LEU A 150 14.61 19.03 -2.78
C LEU A 150 13.92 19.65 -1.56
N ILE A 151 14.67 19.92 -0.50
CA ILE A 151 14.15 20.48 0.75
C ILE A 151 13.66 21.91 0.52
N ASP A 152 14.46 22.77 -0.10
CA ASP A 152 14.07 24.16 -0.37
C ASP A 152 12.83 24.22 -1.29
N CYS A 153 12.78 23.41 -2.35
CA CYS A 153 11.61 23.36 -3.24
C CYS A 153 10.36 22.83 -2.52
N PHE A 154 10.51 21.85 -1.62
CA PHE A 154 9.38 21.37 -0.81
C PHE A 154 8.87 22.47 0.12
N MET A 155 9.77 23.18 0.81
CA MET A 155 9.40 24.20 1.78
C MET A 155 8.72 25.41 1.13
N ASP A 156 9.22 25.86 -0.03
CA ASP A 156 8.55 26.91 -0.83
C ASP A 156 7.16 26.43 -1.29
N PHE A 157 7.04 25.16 -1.72
CA PHE A 157 5.78 24.65 -2.26
C PHE A 157 4.60 24.67 -1.26
N ILE A 158 4.88 24.53 0.03
CA ILE A 158 3.86 24.42 1.08
C ILE A 158 3.65 25.70 1.90
N ASP A 159 4.57 26.65 1.86
CA ASP A 159 4.50 27.84 2.70
C ASP A 159 3.57 28.91 2.11
N GLU A 160 3.02 29.80 2.93
CA GLU A 160 1.95 30.71 2.48
C GLU A 160 2.44 31.88 1.60
N ASN A 161 3.76 32.02 1.41
CA ASN A 161 4.34 33.22 0.80
C ASN A 161 4.79 32.97 -0.65
N ASP A 162 5.44 33.96 -1.28
CA ASP A 162 5.91 33.88 -2.67
C ASP A 162 7.43 34.17 -2.74
N GLU A 163 8.14 34.11 -1.61
CA GLU A 163 9.59 34.29 -1.54
C GLU A 163 10.28 32.94 -1.67
N HIS A 164 11.15 32.81 -2.67
CA HIS A 164 11.88 31.56 -2.87
C HIS A 164 13.12 31.47 -1.97
N ARG A 165 13.41 30.27 -1.45
CA ARG A 165 14.67 29.93 -0.77
C ARG A 165 15.85 29.90 -1.76
N LEU A 166 17.07 29.62 -1.26
CA LEU A 166 18.28 29.66 -2.08
C LEU A 166 18.21 28.72 -3.30
N ASN A 167 17.73 27.49 -3.09
CA ASN A 167 17.54 26.48 -4.13
C ASN A 167 16.05 26.15 -4.37
N GLY A 168 15.17 26.98 -3.81
CA GLY A 168 13.74 26.80 -3.86
C GLY A 168 13.13 27.27 -5.18
N ALA A 169 11.81 27.20 -5.28
CA ALA A 169 11.07 27.56 -6.48
C ALA A 169 9.64 27.98 -6.15
N GLU A 170 9.26 29.15 -6.67
CA GLU A 170 7.94 29.74 -6.51
C GLU A 170 7.20 29.84 -7.84
N LYS A 171 5.98 30.38 -7.86
CA LYS A 171 5.15 30.49 -9.09
C LYS A 171 5.83 31.14 -10.30
N ASP A 172 6.86 31.96 -10.09
CA ASP A 172 7.61 32.60 -11.16
C ASP A 172 8.79 31.77 -11.69
N ASP A 173 9.09 30.61 -11.10
CA ASP A 173 10.06 29.65 -11.62
C ASP A 173 9.61 29.06 -12.97
N GLU A 174 10.58 28.84 -13.86
CA GLU A 174 10.34 28.31 -15.20
C GLU A 174 9.73 26.89 -15.20
N TYR A 175 9.96 26.10 -14.14
CA TYR A 175 9.32 24.80 -13.97
C TYR A 175 7.80 24.96 -13.86
N TYR A 176 7.31 25.73 -12.89
CA TYR A 176 5.87 25.91 -12.64
C TYR A 176 5.17 26.61 -13.81
N LYS A 177 5.80 27.63 -14.40
CA LYS A 177 5.29 28.27 -15.63
C LYS A 177 5.07 27.29 -16.78
N ARG A 178 5.95 26.30 -16.94
CA ARG A 178 5.82 25.28 -17.99
C ARG A 178 4.75 24.25 -17.69
N GLN A 179 4.56 23.89 -16.42
CA GLN A 179 3.55 22.91 -16.03
C GLN A 179 2.13 23.49 -15.95
N GLU A 180 1.99 24.82 -16.01
CA GLU A 180 0.70 25.53 -15.96
C GLU A 180 -0.06 25.31 -14.63
N TYR A 181 0.68 25.15 -13.53
CA TYR A 181 0.17 25.20 -12.17
C TYR A 181 1.13 25.97 -11.26
N GLU A 182 0.64 26.42 -10.12
CA GLU A 182 1.40 27.18 -9.12
C GLU A 182 1.72 26.29 -7.92
N PRO A 183 2.79 26.61 -7.16
CA PRO A 183 2.98 26.14 -5.79
C PRO A 183 1.69 26.20 -4.98
N LYS A 184 1.49 25.22 -4.11
CA LYS A 184 0.20 25.03 -3.43
C LYS A 184 -0.03 26.08 -2.34
N ASN A 185 1.05 26.55 -1.73
CA ASN A 185 1.09 27.48 -0.62
C ASN A 185 0.19 27.05 0.55
N ALA A 186 0.13 25.73 0.74
CA ALA A 186 -0.59 25.05 1.81
C ALA A 186 -0.03 23.64 2.01
N PRO A 187 -0.29 23.01 3.17
CA PRO A 187 0.10 21.62 3.40
C PRO A 187 -0.38 20.65 2.30
N LEU A 188 0.41 19.60 2.07
CA LEU A 188 0.03 18.52 1.16
C LEU A 188 -1.20 17.79 1.70
N ASP A 189 -2.18 17.54 0.82
CA ASP A 189 -3.33 16.68 1.07
C ASP A 189 -2.98 15.21 0.84
N THR A 190 -2.10 14.93 -0.14
CA THR A 190 -1.64 13.58 -0.46
C THR A 190 -0.13 13.53 -0.67
N VAL A 191 0.48 12.37 -0.37
CA VAL A 191 1.91 12.14 -0.63
C VAL A 191 2.24 12.23 -2.13
N ASP A 192 1.28 11.90 -3.01
CA ASP A 192 1.45 11.95 -4.46
C ASP A 192 1.69 13.38 -4.98
N GLU A 193 1.28 14.41 -4.23
CA GLU A 193 1.55 15.82 -4.56
C GLU A 193 3.03 16.17 -4.53
N LEU A 194 3.90 15.34 -3.93
CA LEU A 194 5.34 15.49 -4.05
C LEU A 194 5.79 15.54 -5.53
N LEU A 195 5.11 14.82 -6.43
CA LEU A 195 5.42 14.85 -7.87
C LEU A 195 5.09 16.18 -8.56
N LEU A 196 4.36 17.08 -7.89
CA LEU A 196 4.12 18.44 -8.37
C LEU A 196 5.25 19.40 -7.95
N ILE A 197 6.13 18.96 -7.06
CA ILE A 197 7.24 19.78 -6.58
C ILE A 197 8.41 19.63 -7.54
N LYS A 198 9.04 20.74 -7.87
CA LYS A 198 10.26 20.74 -8.70
C LYS A 198 11.29 19.76 -8.11
N ASN A 199 11.97 19.04 -9.00
CA ASN A 199 13.00 18.03 -8.70
C ASN A 199 12.53 16.71 -8.04
N PHE A 200 11.30 16.60 -7.53
CA PHE A 200 10.78 15.32 -7.04
C PHE A 200 10.37 14.43 -8.22
N THR A 201 11.09 13.33 -8.39
CA THR A 201 10.88 12.35 -9.47
C THR A 201 10.09 11.14 -8.98
N PRO A 202 9.44 10.37 -9.88
CA PRO A 202 8.82 9.09 -9.51
C PRO A 202 9.78 8.12 -8.82
N GLU A 203 11.07 8.13 -9.19
CA GLU A 203 12.10 7.28 -8.59
C GLU A 203 12.43 7.70 -7.15
N ILE A 204 12.43 9.01 -6.84
CA ILE A 204 12.58 9.50 -5.46
C ILE A 204 11.33 9.18 -4.65
N VAL A 205 10.14 9.44 -5.21
CA VAL A 205 8.87 9.30 -4.47
C VAL A 205 8.51 7.83 -4.26
N TYR A 206 8.50 7.00 -5.29
CA TYR A 206 8.03 5.60 -5.20
C TYR A 206 9.15 4.56 -5.25
N GLY A 207 10.39 4.98 -5.46
CA GLY A 207 11.51 4.08 -5.69
C GLY A 207 11.62 3.69 -7.16
N GLY A 208 12.79 3.21 -7.54
CA GLY A 208 13.04 2.87 -8.93
C GLY A 208 14.43 2.30 -9.17
N PRO A 209 14.65 1.70 -10.36
CA PRO A 209 15.98 1.31 -10.77
C PRO A 209 16.90 2.53 -10.80
N PRO A 210 18.20 2.35 -10.55
CA PRO A 210 19.15 3.45 -10.60
C PRO A 210 19.22 4.06 -12.00
N ALA A 211 19.43 5.37 -12.10
CA ALA A 211 19.61 6.06 -13.38
C ALA A 211 20.89 5.58 -14.11
N ASP A 212 21.95 5.28 -13.35
CA ASP A 212 23.11 4.55 -13.84
C ASP A 212 22.91 3.04 -13.55
N PRO A 213 23.02 2.14 -14.55
CA PRO A 213 22.98 0.69 -14.33
C PRO A 213 23.97 0.14 -13.28
N LYS A 214 24.97 0.93 -12.86
CA LYS A 214 25.91 0.59 -11.78
C LYS A 214 25.59 1.23 -10.43
N GLY A 215 24.58 2.10 -10.36
CA GLY A 215 24.14 2.73 -9.13
C GLY A 215 23.31 1.80 -8.25
N GLU A 216 23.02 2.26 -7.04
CA GLU A 216 22.07 1.60 -6.14
C GLU A 216 20.64 2.08 -6.45
N PRO A 217 19.63 1.20 -6.44
CA PRO A 217 18.24 1.60 -6.65
C PRO A 217 17.76 2.52 -5.54
N LEU A 218 16.92 3.49 -5.89
CA LEU A 218 16.22 4.30 -4.90
C LEU A 218 15.09 3.47 -4.30
N ARG A 219 14.98 3.49 -2.97
CA ARG A 219 13.93 2.75 -2.25
C ARG A 219 12.56 3.44 -2.32
N GLY A 220 12.56 4.74 -2.58
CA GLY A 220 11.37 5.57 -2.51
C GLY A 220 11.10 6.09 -1.09
N ILE A 221 10.44 7.23 -0.98
CA ILE A 221 10.06 7.83 0.30
C ILE A 221 8.57 7.71 0.62
N ALA A 222 7.71 7.46 -0.37
CA ALA A 222 6.26 7.54 -0.21
C ALA A 222 5.69 6.54 0.81
N HIS A 223 6.31 5.36 0.95
CA HIS A 223 5.86 4.36 1.94
C HIS A 223 6.18 4.78 3.38
N LEU A 224 7.15 5.67 3.58
CA LEU A 224 7.53 6.23 4.89
C LEU A 224 6.65 7.42 5.31
N LEU A 225 5.94 8.02 4.36
CA LEU A 225 5.26 9.30 4.53
C LEU A 225 3.74 9.19 4.68
N THR A 226 3.17 10.15 5.39
CA THR A 226 1.74 10.43 5.49
C THR A 226 1.49 11.94 5.47
N THR A 227 0.26 12.37 5.21
CA THR A 227 -0.21 13.75 5.38
C THR A 227 -1.08 13.92 6.63
N PHE A 228 -1.31 12.83 7.38
CA PHE A 228 -2.18 12.77 8.56
C PHE A 228 -1.39 12.79 9.87
N GLY A 229 -2.04 13.26 10.95
CA GLY A 229 -1.50 13.22 12.32
C GLY A 229 -0.70 14.46 12.73
N ASP A 230 -0.25 14.48 13.98
CA ASP A 230 0.43 15.64 14.60
C ASP A 230 1.96 15.64 14.40
N GLY A 231 2.49 14.69 13.63
CA GLY A 231 3.92 14.52 13.37
C GLY A 231 4.66 13.62 14.36
N LYS A 232 4.01 13.16 15.45
CA LYS A 232 4.62 12.19 16.36
C LYS A 232 4.58 10.79 15.76
N VAL A 233 5.64 10.03 16.01
CA VAL A 233 5.77 8.65 15.52
C VAL A 233 5.34 7.65 16.59
N ASN A 234 4.38 6.80 16.26
CA ASN A 234 3.93 5.71 17.10
C ASN A 234 4.87 4.50 17.00
N VAL A 235 5.74 4.33 18.01
CA VAL A 235 6.78 3.28 18.05
C VAL A 235 6.22 1.85 18.07
N ASN A 236 4.97 1.66 18.50
CA ASN A 236 4.31 0.36 18.47
C ASN A 236 3.98 -0.11 17.05
N THR A 237 4.06 0.80 16.07
CA THR A 237 3.57 0.53 14.70
C THR A 237 4.57 0.91 13.62
N ALA A 238 5.48 1.85 13.92
CA ALA A 238 6.45 2.36 12.97
C ALA A 238 7.35 1.26 12.38
N SER A 239 7.67 1.38 11.10
CA SER A 239 8.65 0.51 10.46
C SER A 239 10.07 0.85 10.92
N ARG A 240 11.02 -0.06 10.65
CA ARG A 240 12.45 0.18 10.90
C ARG A 240 12.93 1.47 10.26
N GLU A 241 12.58 1.66 9.00
CA GLU A 241 12.99 2.82 8.20
C GLU A 241 12.40 4.11 8.77
N VAL A 242 11.12 4.11 9.17
CA VAL A 242 10.52 5.26 9.85
C VAL A 242 11.21 5.58 11.17
N LEU A 243 11.59 4.57 11.97
CA LEU A 243 12.30 4.80 13.23
C LEU A 243 13.70 5.37 13.02
N LEU A 244 14.41 4.92 11.98
CA LEU A 244 15.73 5.47 11.61
C LEU A 244 15.65 6.93 11.18
N THR A 245 14.52 7.36 10.60
CA THR A 245 14.34 8.78 10.22
C THR A 245 14.28 9.77 11.39
N LEU A 246 14.15 9.29 12.64
CA LEU A 246 13.95 10.16 13.80
C LEU A 246 15.28 10.74 14.32
N THR A 247 15.35 12.07 14.33
CA THR A 247 16.45 12.84 14.91
C THR A 247 16.00 13.57 16.18
N THR A 248 16.92 13.74 17.13
CA THR A 248 16.70 14.66 18.27
C THR A 248 16.67 16.12 17.80
N GLN A 249 16.25 17.05 18.66
CA GLN A 249 16.35 18.50 18.37
C GLN A 249 17.77 19.00 18.08
N ARG A 250 18.80 18.17 18.30
CA ARG A 250 20.21 18.48 18.00
C ARG A 250 20.72 17.72 16.77
N GLY A 251 19.84 17.16 15.95
CA GLY A 251 20.19 16.36 14.77
C GLY A 251 20.78 14.99 15.09
N GLN A 252 20.76 14.54 16.36
CA GLN A 252 21.31 13.22 16.71
C GLN A 252 20.35 12.10 16.28
N MET A 253 20.85 11.19 15.45
CA MET A 253 20.12 10.02 14.94
C MET A 253 19.91 8.94 16.00
N MET A 254 18.87 8.14 15.83
CA MET A 254 18.65 6.92 16.60
C MET A 254 19.61 5.79 16.12
N PRO A 255 20.43 5.19 17.00
CA PRO A 255 21.28 4.06 16.61
C PRO A 255 20.48 2.82 16.21
N ASP A 256 20.99 2.03 15.25
CA ASP A 256 20.35 0.78 14.79
C ASP A 256 19.99 -0.19 15.91
N TRP A 257 20.85 -0.34 16.92
CA TRP A 257 20.62 -1.27 18.03
C TRP A 257 19.42 -0.86 18.89
N VAL A 258 19.14 0.45 19.00
CA VAL A 258 17.94 0.97 19.68
C VAL A 258 16.70 0.60 18.86
N VAL A 259 16.77 0.76 17.53
CA VAL A 259 15.68 0.37 16.63
C VAL A 259 15.41 -1.14 16.71
N ASP A 260 16.45 -1.97 16.72
CA ASP A 260 16.31 -3.42 16.89
C ASP A 260 15.64 -3.78 18.23
N ASP A 261 16.05 -3.13 19.31
CA ASP A 261 15.43 -3.33 20.61
C ASP A 261 13.96 -2.86 20.64
N LEU A 262 13.61 -1.76 19.99
CA LEU A 262 12.22 -1.32 19.86
C LEU A 262 11.37 -2.35 19.11
N LEU A 263 11.84 -2.81 17.96
CA LEU A 263 11.13 -3.78 17.12
C LEU A 263 10.98 -5.14 17.80
N LYS A 264 11.98 -5.54 18.60
CA LYS A 264 11.93 -6.77 19.40
C LYS A 264 10.99 -6.63 20.59
N TYR A 265 11.16 -5.59 21.41
CA TYR A 265 10.44 -5.48 22.68
C TYR A 265 8.97 -5.07 22.53
N ARG A 266 8.57 -4.52 21.38
CA ARG A 266 7.15 -4.27 21.08
C ARG A 266 6.34 -5.53 20.80
N LEU A 267 6.97 -6.68 20.54
CA LEU A 267 6.31 -7.98 20.36
C LEU A 267 6.04 -8.72 21.68
N GLY A 268 6.11 -8.01 22.81
CA GLY A 268 5.93 -8.62 24.13
C GLY A 268 7.06 -9.56 24.56
N GLU A 269 6.75 -10.45 25.48
CA GLU A 269 7.66 -11.49 26.00
C GLU A 269 7.62 -12.75 25.14
N ASP A 270 6.49 -13.03 24.48
CA ASP A 270 6.32 -14.21 23.64
C ASP A 270 6.94 -14.07 22.24
N GLY A 271 7.15 -12.82 21.78
CA GLY A 271 7.73 -12.53 20.46
C GLY A 271 6.78 -12.82 19.30
N ILE A 272 5.49 -12.98 19.57
CA ILE A 272 4.44 -13.31 18.60
C ILE A 272 3.60 -12.06 18.37
N ALA A 273 3.48 -11.62 17.12
CA ALA A 273 2.64 -10.47 16.80
C ALA A 273 1.14 -10.74 17.00
N ASN A 274 0.41 -9.68 17.30
CA ASN A 274 -1.03 -9.64 17.51
C ASN A 274 -1.51 -10.36 18.78
N THR A 275 -0.70 -10.33 19.85
CA THR A 275 -1.00 -10.92 21.16
C THR A 275 -1.26 -9.85 22.22
N LEU A 276 -1.63 -10.27 23.44
CA LEU A 276 -2.04 -9.35 24.52
C LEU A 276 -0.85 -8.59 25.14
N ASP A 277 0.35 -9.15 25.10
CA ASP A 277 1.56 -8.55 25.67
C ASP A 277 2.31 -7.61 24.70
N ASP A 278 1.79 -7.45 23.48
CA ASP A 278 2.29 -6.49 22.50
C ASP A 278 2.25 -5.02 23.00
N GLY A 279 3.21 -4.26 22.47
CA GLY A 279 3.33 -2.81 22.55
C GLY A 279 3.93 -2.30 23.86
N PHE A 280 4.58 -1.15 23.78
CA PHE A 280 4.97 -0.34 24.92
C PHE A 280 3.76 0.37 25.52
N LYS A 281 3.73 0.47 26.85
CA LYS A 281 2.60 1.09 27.59
C LYS A 281 2.69 2.61 27.66
N SER A 282 3.90 3.15 27.52
CA SER A 282 4.19 4.58 27.53
C SER A 282 5.48 4.86 26.78
N VAL A 283 5.71 6.12 26.38
CA VAL A 283 6.99 6.53 25.79
C VAL A 283 8.15 6.29 26.77
N GLY A 284 7.94 6.50 28.08
CA GLY A 284 8.95 6.21 29.10
C GLY A 284 9.30 4.72 29.22
N ASP A 285 8.31 3.83 29.05
CA ASP A 285 8.51 2.38 28.96
C ASP A 285 9.37 2.01 27.75
N ALA A 286 9.02 2.54 26.56
CA ALA A 286 9.80 2.34 25.33
C ALA A 286 11.26 2.80 25.49
N ILE A 287 11.48 3.99 26.06
CA ILE A 287 12.81 4.52 26.35
C ILE A 287 13.58 3.60 27.29
N SER A 288 12.96 3.19 28.41
CA SER A 288 13.62 2.37 29.42
C SER A 288 14.04 0.99 28.91
N ARG A 289 13.24 0.38 28.03
CA ARG A 289 13.48 -0.96 27.50
C ARG A 289 14.48 -0.98 26.34
N SER A 290 14.53 0.09 25.54
CA SER A 290 15.38 0.17 24.34
C SER A 290 16.67 0.96 24.53
N GLY A 291 16.82 1.71 25.63
CA GLY A 291 17.97 2.62 25.82
C GLY A 291 17.96 3.84 24.89
N MET A 292 16.82 4.13 24.27
CA MET A 292 16.60 5.31 23.43
C MET A 292 16.91 6.62 24.18
N ASP A 293 17.43 7.62 23.45
CA ASP A 293 17.66 8.95 24.01
C ASP A 293 16.32 9.59 24.45
N PRO A 294 16.18 10.00 25.73
CA PRO A 294 14.98 10.69 26.22
C PRO A 294 14.66 11.99 25.47
N ALA A 295 15.61 12.60 24.76
CA ALA A 295 15.38 13.77 23.92
C ALA A 295 14.43 13.51 22.74
N LEU A 296 14.18 12.24 22.39
CA LEU A 296 13.19 11.86 21.37
C LEU A 296 11.76 11.79 21.92
N ALA A 297 11.55 11.86 23.24
CA ALA A 297 10.24 11.62 23.85
C ALA A 297 9.11 12.48 23.28
N ASP A 298 9.38 13.75 22.98
CA ASP A 298 8.39 14.69 22.45
C ASP A 298 8.01 14.42 20.98
N ARG A 299 8.81 13.61 20.27
CA ARG A 299 8.58 13.19 18.89
C ARG A 299 7.83 11.88 18.77
N LEU A 300 7.47 11.25 19.89
CA LEU A 300 6.97 9.89 19.94
C LEU A 300 5.57 9.80 20.53
N SER A 301 4.88 8.75 20.10
CA SER A 301 3.64 8.25 20.66
C SER A 301 3.74 6.73 20.85
N VAL A 302 2.84 6.16 21.64
CA VAL A 302 2.66 4.70 21.75
C VAL A 302 1.23 4.28 21.45
N SER A 303 0.30 5.23 21.36
CA SER A 303 -1.13 4.96 21.35
C SER A 303 -1.93 5.82 20.37
N ASP A 304 -1.29 6.72 19.63
CA ASP A 304 -1.99 7.53 18.63
C ASP A 304 -2.54 6.63 17.52
N ARG A 305 -3.84 6.76 17.31
CA ARG A 305 -4.66 6.03 16.34
C ARG A 305 -5.77 6.91 15.79
N GLN A 306 -5.64 8.23 15.83
CA GLN A 306 -6.68 9.14 15.32
C GLN A 306 -6.93 8.89 13.83
N PHE A 307 -5.87 8.64 13.07
CA PHE A 307 -5.95 8.26 11.67
C PHE A 307 -5.41 6.84 11.51
N VAL A 308 -6.19 5.98 10.87
CA VAL A 308 -5.85 4.57 10.68
C VAL A 308 -6.00 4.18 9.22
N ARG A 309 -4.92 3.65 8.67
CA ARG A 309 -4.89 3.00 7.37
C ARG A 309 -5.42 1.59 7.48
N VAL A 310 -6.29 1.22 6.56
CA VAL A 310 -6.71 -0.16 6.34
C VAL A 310 -6.31 -0.55 4.93
N VAL A 311 -5.51 -1.61 4.84
CA VAL A 311 -5.21 -2.29 3.58
C VAL A 311 -5.90 -3.64 3.61
N SER A 312 -6.77 -3.93 2.65
CA SER A 312 -7.42 -5.22 2.54
C SER A 312 -7.22 -5.80 1.16
N ILE A 313 -6.60 -6.97 1.10
CA ILE A 313 -6.36 -7.73 -0.13
C ILE A 313 -7.32 -8.92 -0.14
N GLY A 314 -8.36 -8.84 -0.96
CA GLY A 314 -9.30 -9.92 -1.18
C GLY A 314 -8.79 -10.88 -2.25
N GLU A 315 -8.97 -12.18 -2.04
CA GLU A 315 -8.55 -13.23 -2.97
C GLU A 315 -9.72 -14.17 -3.31
N ASN A 316 -9.84 -14.54 -4.58
CA ASN A 316 -10.64 -15.68 -5.01
C ASN A 316 -9.95 -16.47 -6.12
N ASN A 317 -9.54 -17.72 -5.82
CA ASN A 317 -8.94 -18.65 -6.78
C ASN A 317 -7.78 -18.03 -7.58
N GLY A 318 -6.84 -17.38 -6.87
CA GLY A 318 -5.66 -16.73 -7.43
C GLY A 318 -5.89 -15.35 -8.06
N VAL A 319 -7.12 -14.82 -8.06
CA VAL A 319 -7.39 -13.43 -8.46
C VAL A 319 -7.44 -12.57 -7.21
N GLN A 320 -6.66 -11.50 -7.18
CA GLN A 320 -6.58 -10.57 -6.07
C GLN A 320 -7.16 -9.19 -6.41
N PHE A 321 -7.71 -8.54 -5.41
CA PHE A 321 -8.22 -7.17 -5.48
C PHE A 321 -7.91 -6.46 -4.16
N GLY A 322 -7.38 -5.24 -4.22
CA GLY A 322 -6.99 -4.49 -3.05
C GLY A 322 -7.89 -3.29 -2.78
N VAL A 323 -8.07 -2.97 -1.50
CA VAL A 323 -8.68 -1.73 -1.02
C VAL A 323 -7.70 -1.07 -0.05
N TRP A 324 -7.41 0.22 -0.28
CA TRP A 324 -6.62 1.07 0.60
C TRP A 324 -7.52 2.20 1.08
N ALA A 325 -7.76 2.27 2.38
CA ALA A 325 -8.59 3.30 2.98
C ALA A 325 -7.87 3.94 4.17
N VAL A 326 -8.11 5.23 4.38
CA VAL A 326 -7.72 5.91 5.61
C VAL A 326 -8.98 6.36 6.31
N PHE A 327 -9.08 6.05 7.60
CA PHE A 327 -10.20 6.41 8.45
C PHE A 327 -9.76 7.37 9.54
N GLU A 328 -10.58 8.37 9.80
CA GLU A 328 -10.56 9.09 11.07
C GLU A 328 -11.33 8.28 12.12
N VAL A 329 -10.69 8.01 13.23
CA VAL A 329 -11.21 7.25 14.36
C VAL A 329 -11.49 8.20 15.51
N GLY A 330 -12.69 8.77 15.52
CA GLY A 330 -13.18 9.61 16.63
C GLY A 330 -13.71 8.78 17.80
N ASP A 331 -14.28 9.42 18.82
CA ASP A 331 -14.67 8.75 20.08
C ASP A 331 -15.62 7.55 19.93
N LYS A 332 -16.53 7.59 18.93
CA LYS A 332 -17.56 6.57 18.69
C LYS A 332 -17.85 6.35 17.21
N ARG A 333 -17.00 6.86 16.33
CA ARG A 333 -17.24 6.84 14.89
C ARG A 333 -15.94 6.61 14.13
N VAL A 334 -16.03 5.80 13.10
CA VAL A 334 -14.97 5.56 12.11
C VAL A 334 -15.44 6.18 10.81
N THR A 335 -14.79 7.26 10.37
CA THR A 335 -15.19 8.05 9.19
C THR A 335 -14.15 7.86 8.08
N PRO A 336 -14.53 7.43 6.87
CA PRO A 336 -13.58 7.33 5.76
C PRO A 336 -13.14 8.73 5.31
N LEU A 337 -11.83 8.92 5.18
CA LEU A 337 -11.21 10.13 4.63
C LEU A 337 -10.66 9.89 3.22
N TYR A 338 -10.08 8.70 3.01
CA TYR A 338 -9.50 8.29 1.74
C TYR A 338 -9.97 6.88 1.38
N TRP A 339 -10.19 6.64 0.09
CA TRP A 339 -10.60 5.33 -0.42
C TRP A 339 -10.07 5.11 -1.83
N ARG A 340 -9.26 4.07 -2.01
CA ARG A 340 -8.76 3.60 -3.30
C ARG A 340 -9.01 2.10 -3.44
N GLU A 341 -9.43 1.71 -4.63
CA GLU A 341 -9.64 0.32 -5.02
C GLU A 341 -8.89 0.03 -6.31
N GLU A 342 -8.13 -1.05 -6.34
CA GLU A 342 -7.40 -1.46 -7.53
C GLU A 342 -7.31 -2.98 -7.64
N GLN A 343 -7.24 -3.45 -8.87
CA GLN A 343 -6.95 -4.84 -9.14
C GLN A 343 -5.45 -5.06 -8.97
N MET A 344 -5.07 -6.11 -8.22
CA MET A 344 -3.66 -6.48 -8.09
C MET A 344 -3.18 -7.18 -9.38
N GLN A 345 -1.95 -6.89 -9.77
CA GLN A 345 -1.32 -7.43 -10.98
C GLN A 345 -0.75 -8.82 -10.77
#